data_AF-A0A535HFU3-F1
#
_entry.id   AF-A0A535HFU3-F1
#
_cell.length_a   1.000
_cell.length_b   1.000
_cell.length_c   1.000
_cell.angle_alpha   90.00
_cell.angle_beta   90.00
_cell.angle_gamma   90.00
#
_symmetry.space_group_name_H-M   'P 1'
#
loop_
_entity.id
_entity.type
_entity.pdbx_description
1 polymer ?
#
loop_
_entity_poly.entity_id
_entity_poly.type
_entity_poly.pdbx_seq_one_letter_code
_entity_poly.pdbx_strand_id
1 'polypeptide(L)'
;MIDTKEIALAREHPRGTERRRLLPYREALNDLAAYAALSESDRDVIARWAETRRLIKVDYAIDHDPTNLADPLLPEERLRAHVLAGECAVAGRVGFVDPGGDLIAAVAAVRRT
;
A
#
# COMPACT_ATOMS: atom_id res chain seq x y z
N MET A 1 2.22 12.86 -6.83
CA MET A 1 1.53 12.32 -8.01
C MET A 1 2.32 11.12 -8.48
N ILE A 2 1.68 9.97 -8.65
CA ILE A 2 2.33 8.74 -9.13
C ILE A 2 2.52 8.89 -10.65
N ASP A 3 3.74 8.63 -11.15
CA ASP A 3 4.07 8.83 -12.56
C ASP A 3 3.32 7.82 -13.44
N THR A 4 2.79 8.27 -14.58
CA THR A 4 2.15 7.43 -15.58
C THR A 4 3.09 6.30 -16.07
N LYS A 5 4.40 6.55 -16.10
CA LYS A 5 5.42 5.53 -16.41
C LYS A 5 5.51 4.45 -15.33
N GLU A 6 5.37 4.81 -14.06
CA GLU A 6 5.36 3.82 -12.96
C GLU A 6 4.11 2.94 -13.02
N ILE A 7 2.95 3.50 -13.38
CA ILE A 7 1.71 2.75 -13.58
C ILE A 7 1.85 1.81 -14.78
N ALA A 8 2.40 2.28 -15.90
CA ALA A 8 2.63 1.45 -17.08
C ALA A 8 3.58 0.27 -16.77
N LEU A 9 4.70 0.52 -16.10
CA LEU A 9 5.66 -0.52 -15.72
C LEU A 9 5.09 -1.50 -14.69
N ALA A 10 4.33 -1.01 -13.72
CA ALA A 10 3.63 -1.85 -12.74
C ALA A 10 2.47 -2.63 -13.39
N ARG A 11 1.90 -2.16 -14.50
CA ARG A 11 0.92 -2.93 -15.28
C ARG A 11 1.57 -4.03 -16.11
N GLU A 12 2.71 -3.76 -16.75
CA GLU A 12 3.40 -4.75 -17.59
C GLU A 12 4.07 -5.84 -16.75
N HIS A 13 4.60 -5.47 -15.59
CA HIS A 13 5.31 -6.38 -14.68
C HIS A 13 4.90 -6.16 -13.21
N PRO A 14 3.62 -6.35 -12.84
CA PRO A 14 3.11 -6.05 -11.50
C PRO A 14 3.91 -6.79 -10.43
N ARG A 15 4.19 -8.08 -10.66
CA ARG A 15 4.91 -8.94 -9.72
C ARG A 15 6.38 -8.56 -9.56
N GLY A 16 7.09 -8.34 -10.67
CA GLY A 16 8.52 -8.05 -10.64
C GLY A 16 8.83 -6.68 -10.05
N THR A 17 7.93 -5.72 -10.25
CA THR A 17 8.01 -4.37 -9.69
C THR A 17 7.62 -4.40 -8.22
N GLU A 18 6.51 -5.07 -7.87
CA GLU A 18 6.07 -5.19 -6.48
C GLU A 18 7.11 -5.90 -5.63
N ARG A 19 7.57 -7.08 -6.06
CA ARG A 19 8.55 -7.86 -5.29
C ARG A 19 9.83 -7.07 -5.08
N ARG A 20 10.36 -6.37 -6.09
CA ARG A 20 11.57 -5.54 -5.89
C ARG A 20 11.35 -4.38 -4.94
N ARG A 21 10.16 -3.77 -4.97
CA ARG A 21 9.83 -2.57 -4.18
C ARG A 21 9.42 -2.91 -2.74
N LEU A 22 8.72 -4.01 -2.53
CA LEU A 22 8.12 -4.40 -1.24
C LEU A 22 8.87 -5.51 -0.49
N LEU A 23 9.74 -6.29 -1.15
CA LEU A 23 10.52 -7.33 -0.46
C LEU A 23 11.32 -6.79 0.74
N PRO A 24 11.95 -5.60 0.68
CA PRO A 24 12.63 -5.01 1.85
C PRO A 24 11.68 -4.77 3.04
N TYR A 25 10.38 -4.60 2.78
CA TYR A 25 9.37 -4.26 3.77
C TYR A 25 8.47 -5.46 4.13
N ARG A 26 8.87 -6.69 3.79
CA ARG A 26 8.03 -7.89 3.96
C ARG A 26 7.53 -8.07 5.39
N GLU A 27 8.35 -7.80 6.39
CA GLU A 27 7.96 -7.89 7.80
C GLU A 27 6.89 -6.85 8.14
N ALA A 28 7.12 -5.60 7.76
CA ALA A 28 6.16 -4.50 7.92
C ALA A 28 4.84 -4.71 7.18
N LEU A 29 4.80 -5.52 6.12
CA LEU A 29 3.56 -5.87 5.41
C LEU A 29 2.75 -6.97 6.12
N ASN A 30 3.34 -7.67 7.09
CA ASN A 30 2.69 -8.73 7.85
C ASN A 30 2.45 -8.35 9.32
N ASP A 31 3.14 -7.33 9.82
CA ASP A 31 3.11 -6.93 11.23
C ASP A 31 3.01 -5.39 11.36
N LEU A 32 2.01 -4.93 12.12
CA LEU A 32 1.74 -3.51 12.33
C LEU A 32 2.78 -2.83 13.24
N ALA A 33 3.36 -3.54 14.20
CA ALA A 33 4.44 -3.01 15.02
C ALA A 33 5.72 -2.84 14.19
N ALA A 34 6.04 -3.81 13.33
CA ALA A 34 7.15 -3.68 12.39
C ALA A 34 6.92 -2.53 11.39
N TYR A 35 5.68 -2.36 10.92
CA TYR A 35 5.30 -1.19 10.11
C TYR A 35 5.52 0.13 10.85
N ALA A 36 5.05 0.21 12.10
CA ALA A 36 5.14 1.42 12.90
C ALA A 36 6.58 1.79 13.28
N ALA A 37 7.48 0.81 13.35
CA ALA A 37 8.90 1.00 13.60
C ALA A 37 9.68 1.56 12.38
N LEU A 38 9.09 1.53 11.17
CA LEU A 38 9.73 2.08 9.97
C LEU A 38 9.91 3.59 10.05
N SER A 39 10.88 4.12 9.29
CA SER A 39 10.97 5.56 9.03
C SER A 39 9.74 6.04 8.25
N GLU A 40 9.39 7.33 8.36
CA GLU A 40 8.30 7.90 7.57
C GLU A 40 8.54 7.73 6.06
N SER A 41 9.78 7.92 5.60
CA SER A 41 10.14 7.72 4.19
C SER A 41 9.89 6.29 3.70
N ASP A 42 10.12 5.28 4.54
CA ASP A 42 9.85 3.88 4.20
C ASP A 42 8.35 3.57 4.19
N ARG A 43 7.61 4.10 5.18
CA ARG A 43 6.14 4.00 5.17
C ARG A 43 5.53 4.65 3.93
N ASP A 44 6.08 5.77 3.49
CA ASP A 44 5.67 6.45 2.25
C ASP A 44 5.94 5.62 0.99
N VAL A 45 6.96 4.77 0.97
CA VAL A 45 7.17 3.82 -0.15
C VAL A 45 6.01 2.83 -0.21
N ILE A 46 5.60 2.28 0.94
CA ILE A 46 4.49 1.32 1.03
C ILE A 46 3.16 2.01 0.67
N ALA A 47 2.90 3.21 1.21
CA ALA A 47 1.68 3.96 0.93
C ALA A 47 1.56 4.33 -0.57
N ARG A 48 2.66 4.76 -1.20
CA ARG A 48 2.70 5.03 -2.66
C ARG A 48 2.46 3.78 -3.49
N TRP A 49 2.99 2.65 -3.05
CA TRP A 49 2.72 1.40 -3.73
C TRP A 49 1.24 0.98 -3.62
N ALA A 50 0.66 1.09 -2.43
CA ALA A 50 -0.75 0.81 -2.20
C ALA A 50 -1.67 1.71 -3.05
N GLU A 51 -1.35 3.00 -3.19
CA GLU A 51 -2.09 3.89 -4.10
C GLU A 51 -1.88 3.51 -5.58
N THR A 52 -0.67 3.09 -5.97
CA THR A 52 -0.42 2.56 -7.32
C THR A 52 -1.33 1.36 -7.60
N ARG A 53 -1.49 0.45 -6.63
CA ARG A 53 -2.35 -0.74 -6.73
C ARG A 53 -3.82 -0.36 -6.87
N ARG A 54 -4.28 0.64 -6.12
CA ARG A 54 -5.63 1.20 -6.26
C ARG A 54 -5.88 1.74 -7.67
N LEU A 55 -4.95 2.52 -8.22
CA LEU A 55 -5.06 3.04 -9.57
C LEU A 55 -5.09 1.91 -10.61
N ILE A 56 -4.21 0.91 -10.48
CA ILE A 56 -4.20 -0.26 -11.38
C ILE A 56 -5.53 -1.02 -11.34
N LYS A 57 -6.09 -1.22 -10.16
CA LYS A 57 -7.40 -1.87 -9.98
C LYS A 57 -8.53 -1.06 -10.61
N VAL A 58 -8.57 0.25 -10.37
CA VAL A 58 -9.63 1.13 -10.89
C VAL A 58 -9.55 1.23 -12.42
N ASP A 59 -8.36 1.43 -12.96
CA ASP A 59 -8.18 1.73 -14.39
C ASP A 59 -8.14 0.46 -15.26
N TYR A 60 -7.75 -0.69 -14.69
CA TYR A 60 -7.50 -1.92 -15.46
C TYR A 60 -8.17 -3.18 -14.88
N ALA A 61 -8.92 -3.08 -13.77
CA ALA A 61 -9.54 -4.22 -13.08
C ALA A 61 -8.54 -5.32 -12.64
N ILE A 62 -7.26 -4.95 -12.44
CA ILE A 62 -6.21 -5.86 -11.98
C ILE A 62 -6.01 -5.63 -10.49
N ASP A 63 -6.35 -6.62 -9.67
CA ASP A 63 -6.14 -6.58 -8.21
C ASP A 63 -5.29 -7.77 -7.76
N HIS A 64 -5.90 -8.91 -7.47
CA HIS A 64 -5.20 -10.15 -7.10
C HIS A 64 -5.69 -11.30 -7.98
N ASP A 65 -4.81 -12.28 -8.22
CA ASP A 65 -5.17 -13.54 -8.88
C ASP A 65 -5.30 -14.64 -7.81
N PRO A 66 -6.53 -15.02 -7.40
CA PRO A 66 -6.75 -16.04 -6.38
C PRO A 66 -6.31 -17.44 -6.82
N THR A 67 -6.12 -17.67 -8.13
CA THR A 67 -5.75 -18.98 -8.68
C THR A 67 -4.26 -19.22 -8.68
N ASN A 68 -3.46 -18.19 -8.43
CA ASN A 68 -2.02 -18.28 -8.36
C ASN A 68 -1.54 -18.40 -6.91
N LEU A 69 -1.24 -19.62 -6.47
CA LEU A 69 -0.72 -19.91 -5.12
C LEU A 69 0.63 -19.24 -4.83
N ALA A 70 1.32 -18.74 -5.85
CA ALA A 70 2.57 -17.99 -5.73
C ALA A 70 2.37 -16.46 -5.77
N ASP A 71 1.13 -15.96 -5.73
CA ASP A 71 0.83 -14.53 -5.61
C ASP A 71 0.70 -14.15 -4.13
N PRO A 72 1.76 -13.59 -3.48
CA PRO A 72 1.68 -13.10 -2.11
C PRO A 72 1.00 -11.73 -2.02
N LEU A 73 0.31 -11.29 -3.09
CA LEU A 73 -0.24 -9.95 -3.19
C LEU A 73 -1.46 -9.84 -2.27
N LEU A 74 -1.37 -9.01 -1.23
CA LEU A 74 -2.55 -8.58 -0.51
C LEU A 74 -3.50 -7.92 -1.54
N PRO A 75 -4.80 -8.31 -1.56
CA PRO A 75 -5.82 -7.52 -2.24
C PRO A 75 -5.68 -6.05 -1.88
N GLU A 76 -5.89 -5.16 -2.84
CA GLU A 76 -5.72 -3.72 -2.66
C GLU A 76 -6.42 -3.20 -1.40
N GLU A 77 -7.65 -3.67 -1.14
CA GLU A 77 -8.41 -3.32 0.05
C GLU A 77 -7.70 -3.74 1.36
N ARG A 78 -7.10 -4.93 1.39
CA ARG A 78 -6.34 -5.40 2.56
C ARG A 78 -5.04 -4.62 2.73
N LEU A 79 -4.36 -4.30 1.63
CA LEU A 79 -3.15 -3.48 1.67
C LEU A 79 -3.47 -2.06 2.15
N ARG A 80 -4.57 -1.48 1.68
CA ARG A 80 -5.08 -0.17 2.12
C ARG A 80 -5.37 -0.16 3.62
N ALA A 81 -6.15 -1.13 4.10
CA ALA A 81 -6.48 -1.25 5.51
C ALA A 81 -5.22 -1.41 6.39
N HIS A 82 -4.25 -2.19 5.93
CA HIS A 82 -2.98 -2.38 6.63
C HIS A 82 -2.18 -1.09 6.77
N VAL A 83 -2.04 -0.32 5.68
CA VAL A 83 -1.36 0.99 5.69
C VAL A 83 -2.05 1.95 6.66
N LEU A 84 -3.38 2.06 6.61
CA LEU A 84 -4.12 2.97 7.49
C LEU A 84 -4.04 2.55 8.96
N ALA A 85 -4.12 1.25 9.27
CA ALA A 85 -3.95 0.75 10.61
C ALA A 85 -2.54 1.03 11.15
N GLY A 86 -1.51 0.83 10.32
CA GLY A 86 -0.12 1.12 10.67
C GLY A 86 0.13 2.60 10.94
N GLU A 87 -0.39 3.49 10.08
CA GLU A 87 -0.29 4.94 10.29
C GLU A 87 -1.08 5.41 11.53
N CYS A 88 -2.23 4.79 11.84
CA CYS A 88 -2.94 5.05 13.10
C CYS A 88 -2.11 4.62 14.31
N ALA A 89 -1.45 3.45 14.26
CA ALA A 89 -0.60 2.97 15.34
C ALA A 89 0.58 3.91 15.59
N VAL A 90 1.23 4.41 14.53
CA VAL A 90 2.30 5.43 14.63
C VAL A 90 1.78 6.72 15.25
N ALA A 91 0.60 7.18 14.84
CA ALA A 91 -0.04 8.38 15.36
C ALA A 91 -0.66 8.20 16.76
N GLY A 92 -0.55 7.01 17.38
CA GLY A 92 -1.13 6.72 18.69
C GLY A 92 -2.66 6.73 18.72
N ARG A 93 -3.32 6.40 17.60
CA ARG A 93 -4.78 6.49 17.44
C ARG A 93 -5.45 5.13 17.50
N VAL A 94 -6.66 5.15 18.05
CA VAL A 94 -7.52 3.96 18.16
C VAL A 94 -8.20 3.62 16.83
N GLY A 95 -8.36 4.59 15.92
CA GLY A 95 -8.91 4.34 14.59
C GLY A 95 -8.97 5.57 13.69
N PHE A 96 -9.29 5.33 12.42
CA PHE A 96 -9.50 6.33 11.38
C PHE A 96 -10.63 5.88 10.46
N VAL A 97 -11.57 6.78 10.19
CA VAL A 97 -12.65 6.51 9.23
C VAL A 97 -12.08 6.74 7.83
N ASP A 98 -11.85 5.65 7.12
CA ASP A 98 -11.34 5.69 5.76
C ASP A 98 -12.40 6.23 4.78
N PRO A 99 -12.17 7.38 4.12
CA PRO A 99 -13.11 7.92 3.14
C PRO A 99 -13.07 7.18 1.79
N GLY A 100 -12.15 6.22 1.61
CA GLY A 100 -11.83 5.65 0.31
C GLY A 100 -11.05 6.62 -0.58
N GLY A 101 -10.95 6.31 -1.87
CA GLY A 101 -10.26 7.17 -2.85
C GLY A 101 -8.73 7.23 -2.64
N ASP A 102 -8.14 8.41 -2.81
CA ASP A 102 -6.68 8.62 -2.74
C ASP A 102 -6.13 8.24 -1.35
N LEU A 103 -5.33 7.18 -1.30
CA LEU A 103 -4.71 6.70 -0.06
C LEU A 103 -3.66 7.68 0.49
N ILE A 104 -2.94 8.39 -0.37
CA ILE A 104 -1.92 9.35 0.09
C ILE A 104 -2.59 10.51 0.81
N ALA A 105 -3.72 10.98 0.30
CA ALA A 105 -4.54 11.98 0.98
C ALA A 105 -5.06 11.48 2.34
N ALA A 106 -5.49 10.21 2.42
CA ALA A 106 -5.94 9.59 3.66
C ALA A 106 -4.81 9.45 4.69
N VAL A 107 -3.62 8.98 4.29
CA VAL A 107 -2.43 8.92 5.16
C VAL A 107 -2.05 10.31 5.67
N ALA A 108 -2.05 11.32 4.78
CA ALA A 108 -1.79 12.70 5.19
C ALA A 108 -2.85 13.25 6.17
N ALA A 109 -4.11 12.79 6.09
CA ALA A 109 -5.12 13.12 7.09
C ALA A 109 -4.82 12.43 8.43
N VAL A 110 -4.46 11.14 8.42
CA VAL A 110 -4.01 10.40 9.61
C VAL A 110 -2.81 11.07 10.28
N ARG A 111 -1.86 11.64 9.55
CA ARG A 111 -0.67 12.27 10.17
C ARG A 111 -0.91 13.69 10.71
N ARG A 112 -1.88 14.42 10.17
CA ARG A 112 -2.10 15.86 10.50
C ARG A 112 -2.95 16.12 11.74
N THR A 113 -3.76 15.15 12.16
CA THR A 113 -4.65 15.30 13.33
C THR A 113 -3.96 15.00 14.65
#